data_AF-A0A7J9XIQ0-F1
#
_entry.id   AF-A0A7J9XIQ0-F1
#
_cell.length_a   1.000
_cell.length_b   1.000
_cell.length_c   1.000
_cell.angle_alpha   90.00
_cell.angle_beta   90.00
_cell.angle_gamma   90.00
#
_symmetry.space_group_name_H-M   'P 1'
#
loop_
_entity.id
_entity.type
_entity.pdbx_description
1 polymer ?
#
loop_
_entity_poly.entity_id
_entity_poly.type
_entity_poly.pdbx_seq_one_letter_code
_entity_poly.pdbx_strand_id
1 'polypeptide(L)' 'MLMALDADPDVTAVASQPMWLHWVTQAGNRVRHAPDFFYRRADGTGVLASLPRNRDLDLPRRHPPR' A
#
# COMPACT_ATOMS: atom_id res chain seq x y z
N MET A 1 6.64 4.37 7.50
CA MET A 1 5.27 4.86 7.18
C MET A 1 4.43 4.94 8.43
N LEU A 2 4.15 3.84 9.15
CA LEU A 2 3.28 3.88 10.34
C LEU A 2 3.70 4.93 11.39
N MET A 3 4.98 4.95 11.80
CA MET A 3 5.48 5.96 12.75
C MET A 3 5.35 7.40 12.25
N ALA A 4 5.38 7.62 10.93
CA ALA A 4 5.22 8.96 10.36
C ALA A 4 3.74 9.39 10.36
N LEU A 5 2.82 8.45 10.09
CA LEU A 5 1.38 8.71 10.18
C LEU A 5 0.94 8.93 11.64
N ASP A 6 1.55 8.22 12.59
CA ASP A 6 1.27 8.40 14.02
C ASP A 6 1.77 9.76 14.55
N ALA A 7 2.85 10.29 13.97
CA ALA A 7 3.42 11.58 14.34
C ALA A 7 2.77 12.79 13.64
N ASP A 8 1.99 12.57 12.59
CA ASP A 8 1.38 13.64 11.80
C ASP A 8 0.13 14.20 12.51
N PRO A 9 0.11 15.49 12.94
CA PRO A 9 -1.02 16.07 13.67
C PRO A 9 -2.30 16.18 12.83
N ASP A 10 -2.20 16.12 11.50
CA ASP A 10 -3.37 16.10 10.62
C ASP A 10 -3.99 14.70 10.54
N VAL A 11 -3.35 13.65 11.08
CA VAL A 11 -3.86 12.28 11.08
C VAL A 11 -4.55 11.97 12.41
N THR A 12 -5.80 11.51 12.33
CA THR A 12 -6.66 11.27 13.51
C THR A 12 -6.94 9.79 13.77
N ALA A 13 -6.72 8.93 12.78
CA ALA A 13 -6.86 7.48 12.92
C ALA A 13 -6.07 6.76 11.82
N VAL A 14 -5.56 5.57 12.13
CA VAL A 14 -4.83 4.71 11.19
C VAL A 14 -5.30 3.26 11.35
N ALA A 15 -5.42 2.54 10.24
CA ALA A 15 -5.66 1.11 10.21
C ALA A 15 -4.74 0.44 9.17
N SER A 16 -4.10 -0.67 9.55
CA SER A 16 -3.31 -1.49 8.65
C SER A 16 -4.21 -2.46 7.89
N GLN A 17 -3.99 -2.61 6.58
CA GLN A 17 -4.72 -3.55 5.70
C GLN A 17 -6.24 -3.57 5.94
N PRO A 18 -6.90 -2.41 5.77
CA PRO A 18 -8.25 -2.17 6.27
C PRO A 18 -9.33 -2.99 5.54
N MET A 19 -9.08 -3.37 4.28
CA MET A 19 -10.04 -4.03 3.40
C MET A 19 -9.36 -4.59 2.14
N TRP A 20 -10.11 -5.39 1.38
CA TRP A 20 -9.77 -5.81 0.03
C TRP A 20 -10.61 -5.05 -1.00
N LEU A 21 -9.96 -4.48 -2.00
CA LEU A 21 -10.59 -3.89 -3.17
C LEU A 21 -10.63 -4.92 -4.30
N HIS A 22 -11.79 -5.07 -4.93
CA HIS A 22 -12.02 -5.98 -6.05
C HIS A 22 -12.60 -5.20 -7.23
N TRP A 23 -12.01 -5.37 -8.41
CA TRP A 23 -12.53 -4.77 -9.63
C TRP A 23 -12.14 -5.58 -10.87
N VAL A 24 -12.75 -5.23 -11.99
CA VAL A 24 -12.43 -5.79 -13.30
C VAL A 24 -11.76 -4.69 -14.12
N THR A 25 -10.61 -4.97 -14.71
CA THR A 25 -9.93 -4.02 -15.60
C THR A 25 -10.68 -3.91 -16.93
N GLN A 26 -10.38 -2.87 -17.71
CA GLN A 26 -10.93 -2.75 -19.07
C GLN A 26 -10.64 -3.97 -19.97
N ALA A 27 -9.54 -4.69 -19.71
CA ALA A 27 -9.18 -5.93 -20.43
C ALA A 27 -9.92 -7.18 -19.91
N GLY A 28 -10.85 -7.05 -18.97
CA GLY A 28 -11.62 -8.15 -18.38
C GLY A 28 -10.90 -8.91 -17.25
N ASN A 29 -9.70 -8.49 -16.85
CA ASN A 29 -8.96 -9.16 -15.78
C ASN A 29 -9.53 -8.79 -14.42
N ARG A 30 -9.79 -9.80 -13.57
CA ARG A 30 -10.22 -9.56 -12.18
C ARG A 30 -9.00 -9.28 -11.31
N VAL A 31 -9.00 -8.10 -10.67
CA VAL A 31 -7.93 -7.64 -9.77
C VAL A 31 -8.45 -7.63 -8.34
N ARG A 32 -7.56 -7.99 -7.42
CA ARG A 32 -7.75 -7.86 -5.97
C ARG A 32 -6.53 -7.13 -5.39
N HIS A 33 -6.77 -6.12 -4.57
CA HIS A 33 -5.71 -5.33 -3.95
C HIS A 33 -6.07 -4.98 -2.52
N ALA A 34 -5.17 -5.25 -1.58
CA ALA A 34 -5.27 -4.79 -0.21
C ALA A 34 -4.32 -3.61 -0.03
N PRO A 35 -4.83 -2.39 0.19
CA PRO A 35 -4.00 -1.24 0.58
C PRO A 35 -3.25 -1.55 1.87
N ASP A 36 -2.00 -1.08 2.00
CA ASP A 36 -1.22 -1.36 3.21
C ASP A 36 -1.76 -0.56 4.41
N PHE A 37 -2.31 0.64 4.17
CA PHE A 37 -2.89 1.49 5.21
C PHE A 37 -4.15 2.23 4.75
N PHE A 38 -5.05 2.47 5.70
CA PHE A 38 -6.02 3.56 5.68
C PHE A 38 -5.68 4.56 6.77
N TYR A 39 -5.83 5.85 6.50
CA TYR A 39 -5.78 6.86 7.54
C TYR A 39 -6.83 7.95 7.32
N ARG A 40 -7.31 8.52 8.43
CA ARG A 40 -8.28 9.61 8.43
C ARG A 40 -7.58 10.91 8.76
N ARG A 41 -7.84 11.94 7.96
CA ARG A 41 -7.34 13.29 8.20
C ARG A 41 -8.31 14.11 9.05
N ALA A 42 -7.80 15.14 9.71
CA ALA A 42 -8.56 16.05 10.56
C ALA A 42 -9.66 16.80 9.79
N ASP A 43 -9.45 17.06 8.50
CA ASP A 43 -10.44 17.65 7.59
C ASP A 43 -11.62 16.71 7.25
N GLY A 44 -11.59 15.48 7.78
CA GLY A 44 -12.61 14.46 7.59
C GLY A 44 -12.37 13.54 6.38
N THR A 45 -11.36 13.80 5.56
CA THR A 45 -11.01 12.94 4.41
C THR A 45 -10.37 11.62 4.86
N GLY A 46 -10.56 10.59 4.05
CA GLY A 46 -9.94 9.27 4.24
C GLY A 46 -9.04 8.93 3.07
N VAL A 47 -7.87 8.37 3.35
CA VAL A 47 -6.87 8.02 2.34
C VAL A 47 -6.53 6.53 2.43
N LEU A 48 -6.57 5.84 1.29
CA LEU A 48 -6.03 4.49 1.13
C LEU A 48 -4.65 4.57 0.50
N ALA A 49 -3.62 4.12 1.22
CA ALA A 49 -2.23 4.18 0.79
C ALA A 49 -1.67 2.76 0.56
N SER A 50 -0.89 2.62 -0.51
CA SER A 50 -0.17 1.38 -0.84
C SER A 50 1.30 1.69 -0.99
N LEU A 51 2.15 0.90 -0.35
CA LEU A 51 3.58 1.03 -0.46
C LEU A 51 4.04 0.32 -1.75
N PRO A 52 5.04 0.88 -2.45
CA PRO A 52 5.69 0.16 -3.54
C PRO A 52 6.17 -1.20 -3.04
N ARG A 53 5.76 -2.27 -3.72
CA ARG A 53 6.35 -3.59 -3.54
C ARG A 53 7.71 -3.55 -4.25
N ASN A 54 8.81 -3.79 -3.53
CA ASN A 54 10.11 -3.92 -4.16
C ASN A 54 10.11 -5.17 -5.05
N ARG A 55 10.07 -5.00 -6.37
CA ARG A 55 10.07 -6.10 -7.34
C ARG A 55 11.48 -6.60 -7.68
N ASP A 56 12.53 -5.93 -7.20
CA ASP A 56 13.92 -6.26 -7.53
C ASP A 56 14.55 -7.32 -6.63
N LEU A 57 13.85 -7.80 -5.58
CA LEU A 57 14.33 -8.91 -4.74
C LEU A 57 14.03 -10.30 -5.33
N ASP A 58 13.24 -10.38 -6.42
CA ASP A 58 12.90 -11.63 -7.12
C ASP A 58 13.82 -11.95 -8.32
N LEU A 59 14.79 -11.09 -8.63
CA LEU A 59 15.83 -11.43 -9.61
C LEU A 59 16.86 -12.34 -8.95
N PRO A 60 17.15 -13.54 -9.51
CA PRO A 60 18.20 -14.38 -8.97
C PRO A 60 19.51 -13.60 -8.99
N ARG A 61 20.19 -13.53 -7.84
CA ARG A 61 21.53 -12.92 -7.73
C ARG A 61 22.41 -13.54 -8.80
N ARG A 62 22.81 -12.77 -9.82
CA ARG A 62 23.81 -13.23 -10.78
C ARG A 62 25.11 -13.42 -10.01
N HIS A 63 25.55 -14.67 -9.86
CA HIS A 63 26.92 -14.95 -9.43
C HIS A 63 27.89 -14.45 -10.52
N PRO A 64 28.97 -13.75 -10.15
CA PRO A 64 30.01 -13.38 -11.11
C PRO A 64 30.73 -14.66 -11.61
N PRO A 65 31.17 -14.68 -12.89
CA PRO A 65 31.92 -15.81 -13.42
C PRO A 65 33.26 -15.98 -12.70
N ARG A 66 33.67 -17.24 -12.50
CA ARG A 66 34.93 -17.65 -11.88
C ARG A 66 36.15 -17.22 -12.68
#